data_AF-A0A0W7YZM7-F1
#
_entry.id   AF-A0A0W7YZM7-F1
#
_cell.length_a   1.000
_cell.length_b   1.000
_cell.length_c   1.000
_cell.angle_alpha   90.00
_cell.angle_beta   90.00
_cell.angle_gamma   90.00
#
_symmetry.space_group_name_H-M   'P 1'
#
loop_
_entity.id
_entity.type
_entity.pdbx_description
1 polymer ?
#
loop_
_entity_poly.entity_id
_entity_poly.type
_entity_poly.pdbx_seq_one_letter_code
_entity_poly.pdbx_strand_id
1 'polypeptide(L)'
;MVGSCAAQAEPLVVSDQQVVQSQLQGMAQQVQLQVPAGAVVQLRFAGAGLHLDLRDAQGQHIRRLAEDGRGVQTAMWRSLGAQQEQLWVVPAEKNLAAAPFSLQVLNTWQVQGEEQPKPEDTPMGPRLKKLQQALAQGHSTDAFWQQVQQQGTPLVEPWEGGQLLVTFLWRDQGNHNVRLFGSPSGDHNPLRKLGGSDVWWTSVVMDPRARLSYALAPDVPKVANAAQQRRMILATLQRDPLNPHTFPAQLATQAVDRFQGRSVLQLPQAPKQPWVQARSDVPQGTLTRHVVHSQILGNDRDVWTYVPAGAEPQNLLVLFDAHAFVHDVPTPRILDNLMADGLLPNTAAVIVGNASPEARGQELPPNPKFAQFMAEELMPWVREQGLAQMARHTVVAGSSYGGLVSSYLGLMHPELFGNVLSMSGSYWWAPQGEPAGWMQRAWQTLPSPMPHVRFYIDAGTFEKGRGGREGILETSRALGDILRERGLQVTQREWVSGHDYVQWQASLGCGLVALLAPQKMADARMQVCNGVQK
;
A
#
# COMPACT_ATOMS: atom_id res chain seq x y z
N MET A 1 59.89 -8.73 -6.14
CA MET A 1 58.66 -8.97 -6.92
C MET A 1 57.85 -10.05 -6.23
N VAL A 2 56.76 -9.70 -5.56
CA VAL A 2 55.46 -10.41 -5.67
C VAL A 2 54.41 -9.36 -5.35
N GLY A 3 53.87 -8.72 -6.38
CA GLY A 3 52.70 -7.86 -6.26
C GLY A 3 51.48 -8.72 -6.02
N SER A 4 50.79 -8.50 -4.91
CA SER A 4 49.43 -9.00 -4.72
C SER A 4 48.51 -8.15 -5.60
N CYS A 5 48.26 -8.60 -6.82
CA CYS A 5 47.09 -8.17 -7.56
C CYS A 5 45.88 -8.81 -6.88
N ALA A 6 45.22 -8.08 -5.98
CA ALA A 6 43.82 -8.34 -5.71
C ALA A 6 43.10 -8.21 -7.06
N ALA A 7 42.62 -9.33 -7.60
CA ALA A 7 41.77 -9.31 -8.78
C ALA A 7 40.57 -8.41 -8.44
N GLN A 8 40.49 -7.24 -9.08
CA GLN A 8 39.28 -6.43 -9.05
C GLN A 8 38.18 -7.30 -9.64
N ALA A 9 37.21 -7.69 -8.81
CA ALA A 9 36.02 -8.37 -9.31
C ALA A 9 35.42 -7.51 -10.43
N GLU A 10 35.11 -8.12 -11.57
CA GLU A 10 34.48 -7.40 -12.67
C GLU A 10 33.23 -6.66 -12.16
N PRO A 11 33.02 -5.40 -12.59
CA PRO A 11 31.86 -4.64 -12.15
C PRO A 11 30.59 -5.39 -12.57
N LEU A 12 29.65 -5.59 -11.64
CA LEU A 12 28.35 -6.16 -11.99
C LEU A 12 27.61 -5.18 -12.89
N VAL A 13 27.22 -5.66 -14.06
CA VAL A 13 26.47 -4.88 -15.05
C VAL A 13 25.07 -5.47 -15.18
N VAL A 14 24.05 -4.61 -15.10
CA VAL A 14 22.67 -4.96 -15.43
C VAL A 14 22.20 -4.11 -16.61
N SER A 15 21.65 -4.78 -17.63
CA SER A 15 21.09 -4.17 -18.84
C SER A 15 19.66 -4.67 -19.10
N ASP A 16 19.00 -4.15 -20.13
CA ASP A 16 17.61 -4.48 -20.46
C ASP A 16 17.37 -5.99 -20.54
N GLN A 17 16.35 -6.46 -19.79
CA GLN A 17 15.94 -7.87 -19.72
C GLN A 17 16.97 -8.86 -19.15
N GLN A 18 18.15 -8.38 -18.73
CA GLN A 18 19.17 -9.21 -18.10
C GLN A 18 18.86 -9.42 -16.62
N VAL A 19 18.99 -10.68 -16.17
CA VAL A 19 18.99 -11.01 -14.74
C VAL A 19 20.43 -11.09 -14.26
N VAL A 20 20.71 -10.38 -13.16
CA VAL A 20 21.98 -10.40 -12.45
C VAL A 20 21.76 -11.05 -11.11
N GLN A 21 22.57 -12.05 -10.77
CA GLN A 21 22.57 -12.72 -9.48
C GLN A 21 23.97 -12.61 -8.87
N SER A 22 24.05 -12.27 -7.59
CA SER A 22 25.32 -12.19 -6.86
C SER A 22 25.10 -12.37 -5.36
N GLN A 23 26.18 -12.25 -4.59
CA GLN A 23 26.15 -12.29 -3.13
C GLN A 23 26.89 -11.08 -2.57
N LEU A 24 26.22 -10.34 -1.69
CA LEU A 24 26.82 -9.22 -0.98
C LEU A 24 27.69 -9.74 0.16
N GLN A 25 28.97 -9.41 0.17
CA GLN A 25 29.93 -9.84 1.21
C GLN A 25 30.03 -8.81 2.36
N GLY A 26 28.87 -8.39 2.90
CA GLY A 26 28.77 -7.49 4.07
C GLY A 26 29.11 -6.00 3.84
N MET A 27 29.73 -5.65 2.71
CA MET A 27 29.96 -4.26 2.30
C MET A 27 29.08 -3.89 1.11
N ALA A 28 28.69 -2.61 1.01
CA ALA A 28 27.88 -2.14 -0.11
C ALA A 28 28.58 -2.38 -1.46
N GLN A 29 27.81 -2.79 -2.46
CA GLN A 29 28.32 -3.20 -3.75
C GLN A 29 27.65 -2.41 -4.87
N GLN A 30 28.48 -1.80 -5.71
CA GLN A 30 28.03 -1.08 -6.88
C GLN A 30 27.61 -2.06 -7.98
N VAL A 31 26.50 -1.72 -8.66
CA VAL A 31 26.03 -2.37 -9.88
C VAL A 31 25.88 -1.29 -10.95
N GLN A 32 26.58 -1.46 -12.07
CA GLN A 32 26.46 -0.58 -13.22
C GLN A 32 25.15 -0.85 -13.94
N LEU A 33 24.38 0.21 -14.17
CA LEU A 33 23.13 0.17 -14.92
C LEU A 33 23.38 0.65 -16.35
N GLN A 34 23.24 -0.24 -17.33
CA GLN A 34 23.38 0.09 -18.75
C GLN A 34 22.02 0.26 -19.40
N VAL A 35 21.44 1.44 -19.21
CA VAL A 35 20.19 1.87 -19.84
C VAL A 35 20.34 3.27 -20.45
N PRO A 36 19.54 3.64 -21.46
CA PRO A 36 19.59 4.97 -22.06
C PRO A 36 19.28 6.07 -21.05
N ALA A 37 20.11 7.13 -21.04
CA ALA A 37 19.84 8.32 -20.24
C ALA A 37 18.48 8.95 -20.62
N GLY A 38 17.73 9.37 -19.61
CA GLY A 38 16.41 9.97 -19.75
C GLY A 38 15.24 8.98 -19.91
N ALA A 39 15.51 7.69 -20.08
CA ALA A 39 14.47 6.66 -20.15
C ALA A 39 13.84 6.37 -18.78
N VAL A 40 12.59 5.92 -18.78
CA VAL A 40 11.96 5.35 -17.58
C VAL A 40 12.34 3.88 -17.48
N VAL A 41 12.86 3.47 -16.33
CA VAL A 41 13.31 2.10 -16.05
C VAL A 41 12.33 1.47 -15.07
N GLN A 42 11.95 0.22 -15.32
CA GLN A 42 11.34 -0.64 -14.31
C GLN A 42 12.31 -1.77 -13.96
N LEU A 43 12.65 -1.86 -12.69
CA LEU A 43 13.59 -2.83 -12.16
C LEU A 43 12.90 -3.75 -11.16
N ARG A 44 13.29 -5.02 -11.12
CA ARG A 44 12.99 -5.97 -10.06
C ARG A 44 14.22 -6.18 -9.19
N PHE A 45 14.02 -6.24 -7.88
CA PHE A 45 15.04 -6.58 -6.90
C PHE A 45 14.54 -7.64 -5.92
N ALA A 46 15.41 -8.58 -5.56
CA ALA A 46 15.21 -9.50 -4.45
C ALA A 46 16.51 -9.61 -3.65
N GLY A 47 16.43 -9.42 -2.33
CA GLY A 47 17.59 -9.55 -1.45
C GLY A 47 17.17 -9.40 0.00
N ALA A 48 17.29 -10.48 0.79
CA ALA A 48 16.96 -10.45 2.21
C ALA A 48 18.10 -9.82 3.02
N GLY A 49 17.79 -8.90 3.94
CA GLY A 49 18.75 -8.10 4.67
C GLY A 49 19.33 -6.95 3.86
N LEU A 50 18.79 -6.66 2.66
CA LEU A 50 19.41 -5.76 1.69
C LEU A 50 18.48 -4.62 1.26
N HIS A 51 19.08 -3.47 1.00
CA HIS A 51 18.47 -2.34 0.30
C HIS A 51 19.05 -2.22 -1.11
N LEU A 52 18.28 -1.58 -1.98
CA LEU A 52 18.77 -1.08 -3.25
C LEU A 52 18.64 0.44 -3.30
N ASP A 53 19.76 1.13 -3.38
CA ASP A 53 19.83 2.59 -3.44
C ASP A 53 20.35 3.04 -4.81
N LEU A 54 19.80 4.14 -5.31
CA LEU A 54 20.31 4.90 -6.44
C LEU A 54 21.19 6.03 -5.90
N ARG A 55 22.40 6.16 -6.43
CA ARG A 55 23.36 7.21 -6.04
C ARG A 55 23.86 7.97 -7.24
N ASP A 56 24.28 9.23 -7.03
CA ASP A 56 24.89 10.03 -8.09
C ASP A 56 26.35 9.61 -8.38
N ALA A 57 26.99 10.26 -9.35
CA ALA A 57 28.39 10.02 -9.71
C ALA A 57 29.39 10.30 -8.56
N GLN A 58 29.00 11.08 -7.55
CA GLN A 58 29.80 11.37 -6.35
C GLN A 58 29.48 10.41 -5.19
N GLY A 59 28.58 9.45 -5.40
CA GLY A 59 28.16 8.48 -4.40
C GLY A 59 27.16 9.02 -3.37
N GLN A 60 26.55 10.18 -3.62
CA GLN A 60 25.48 10.70 -2.76
C GLN A 60 24.16 9.99 -3.03
N HIS A 61 23.35 9.78 -1.99
CA HIS A 61 22.06 9.11 -2.09
C HIS A 61 21.05 9.95 -2.88
N ILE A 62 20.40 9.34 -3.87
CA ILE A 62 19.31 9.94 -4.65
C ILE A 62 17.96 9.36 -4.19
N ARG A 63 17.84 8.03 -4.21
CA ARG A 63 16.56 7.34 -3.99
C ARG A 63 16.76 5.90 -3.54
N ARG A 64 16.03 5.48 -2.52
CA ARG A 64 15.84 4.08 -2.17
C ARG A 64 14.82 3.45 -3.11
N LEU A 65 15.24 2.44 -3.86
CA LEU A 65 14.44 1.72 -4.84
C LEU A 65 13.81 0.45 -4.26
N ALA A 66 14.47 -0.19 -3.29
CA ALA A 66 13.93 -1.35 -2.57
C ALA A 66 14.40 -1.34 -1.11
N GLU A 67 13.53 -1.79 -0.21
CA GLU A 67 13.76 -1.85 1.23
C GLU A 67 13.87 -3.31 1.72
N ASP A 68 14.57 -3.50 2.84
CA ASP A 68 14.70 -4.81 3.45
C ASP A 68 13.35 -5.32 3.99
N GLY A 69 13.21 -6.65 4.05
CA GLY A 69 12.06 -7.35 4.63
C GLY A 69 10.83 -7.43 3.74
N ARG A 70 10.76 -6.65 2.65
CA ARG A 70 9.57 -6.54 1.78
C ARG A 70 9.50 -7.59 0.67
N GLY A 71 10.35 -8.61 0.70
CA GLY A 71 10.42 -9.66 -0.33
C GLY A 71 10.85 -9.12 -1.70
N VAL A 72 10.34 -9.73 -2.76
CA VAL A 72 10.61 -9.32 -4.16
C VAL A 72 9.86 -8.03 -4.49
N GLN A 73 10.60 -7.01 -4.93
CA GLN A 73 10.09 -5.66 -5.17
C GLN A 73 10.32 -5.21 -6.60
N THR A 74 9.52 -4.24 -7.06
CA THR A 74 9.75 -3.52 -8.30
C THR A 74 9.83 -2.02 -8.05
N ALA A 75 10.77 -1.35 -8.72
CA ALA A 75 10.95 0.09 -8.65
C ALA A 75 10.85 0.72 -10.05
N MET A 76 10.39 1.97 -10.11
CA MET A 76 10.38 2.77 -11.34
C MET A 76 10.97 4.15 -11.10
N TRP A 77 11.85 4.59 -11.99
CA TRP A 77 12.42 5.94 -12.00
C TRP A 77 12.83 6.33 -13.41
N ARG A 78 13.08 7.63 -13.61
CA ARG A 78 13.70 8.14 -14.84
C ARG A 78 15.21 8.15 -14.65
N SER A 79 15.94 7.42 -15.49
CA SER A 79 17.39 7.29 -15.38
C SER A 79 18.11 8.56 -15.82
N LEU A 80 19.14 8.96 -15.08
CA LEU A 80 20.10 9.99 -15.48
C LEU A 80 21.23 9.44 -16.37
N GLY A 81 21.26 8.12 -16.59
CA GLY A 81 22.28 7.41 -17.36
C GLY A 81 23.52 7.03 -16.54
N ALA A 82 24.25 6.02 -17.03
CA ALA A 82 25.35 5.36 -16.30
C ALA A 82 26.51 6.27 -15.86
N GLN A 83 26.63 7.47 -16.45
CA GLN A 83 27.65 8.46 -16.11
C GLN A 83 27.24 9.36 -14.94
N GLN A 84 25.94 9.45 -14.64
CA GLN A 84 25.39 10.36 -13.63
C GLN A 84 24.77 9.61 -12.43
N GLU A 85 24.39 8.34 -12.61
CA GLU A 85 23.82 7.53 -11.54
C GLU A 85 24.36 6.10 -11.51
N GLN A 86 24.30 5.48 -10.33
CA GLN A 86 24.78 4.14 -10.06
C GLN A 86 23.81 3.42 -9.12
N LEU A 87 23.61 2.11 -9.33
CA LEU A 87 22.88 1.27 -8.38
C LEU A 87 23.83 0.75 -7.30
N TRP A 88 23.34 0.70 -6.08
CA TRP A 88 24.08 0.22 -4.92
C TRP A 88 23.23 -0.77 -4.14
N VAL A 89 23.72 -2.00 -4.03
CA VAL A 89 23.17 -2.98 -3.09
C VAL A 89 23.83 -2.74 -1.75
N VAL A 90 23.03 -2.43 -0.74
CA VAL A 90 23.51 -1.94 0.57
C VAL A 90 23.00 -2.89 1.65
N PRO A 91 23.83 -3.31 2.61
CA PRO A 91 23.36 -4.13 3.71
C PRO A 91 22.47 -3.28 4.64
N ALA A 92 21.33 -3.82 5.07
CA ALA A 92 20.42 -3.15 6.00
C ALA A 92 21.04 -2.99 7.40
N GLU A 93 21.97 -3.88 7.76
CA GLU A 93 22.70 -3.86 9.02
C GLU A 93 24.21 -3.96 8.79
N LYS A 94 25.01 -3.32 9.66
CA LYS A 94 26.47 -3.23 9.49
C LYS A 94 27.20 -4.57 9.42
N ASN A 95 26.67 -5.59 10.10
CA ASN A 95 27.30 -6.90 10.24
C ASN A 95 26.48 -8.00 9.55
N LEU A 96 25.75 -7.66 8.49
CA LEU A 96 24.99 -8.64 7.72
C LEU A 96 25.95 -9.71 7.17
N ALA A 97 25.61 -10.98 7.40
CA ALA A 97 26.31 -12.10 6.76
C ALA A 97 26.16 -12.04 5.23
N ALA A 98 26.94 -12.87 4.52
CA ALA A 98 26.84 -12.91 3.07
C ALA A 98 25.39 -13.19 2.62
N ALA A 99 24.82 -12.29 1.83
CA ALA A 99 23.40 -12.32 1.47
C ALA A 99 23.24 -12.38 -0.05
N PRO A 100 22.50 -13.37 -0.61
CA PRO A 100 22.24 -13.42 -2.04
C PRO A 100 21.26 -12.33 -2.45
N PHE A 101 21.45 -11.81 -3.67
CA PHE A 101 20.50 -10.93 -4.30
C PHE A 101 20.34 -11.19 -5.79
N SER A 102 19.21 -10.74 -6.34
CA SER A 102 18.99 -10.65 -7.78
C SER A 102 18.44 -9.29 -8.20
N LEU A 103 18.84 -8.86 -9.40
CA LEU A 103 18.44 -7.63 -10.06
C LEU A 103 18.00 -7.96 -11.49
N GLN A 104 16.92 -7.36 -11.96
CA GLN A 104 16.48 -7.52 -13.34
C GLN A 104 15.85 -6.22 -13.85
N VAL A 105 16.33 -5.69 -14.97
CA VAL A 105 15.60 -4.63 -15.68
C VAL A 105 14.45 -5.29 -16.44
N LEU A 106 13.21 -5.03 -16.01
CA LEU A 106 12.02 -5.62 -16.59
C LEU A 106 11.62 -4.91 -17.89
N ASN A 107 11.64 -3.58 -17.86
CA ASN A 107 11.20 -2.74 -18.97
C ASN A 107 11.95 -1.41 -18.97
N THR A 108 12.19 -0.89 -20.16
CA THR A 108 12.74 0.45 -20.39
C THR A 108 11.89 1.17 -21.42
N TRP A 109 11.44 2.39 -21.09
CA TRP A 109 10.61 3.21 -21.98
C TRP A 109 11.30 4.53 -22.34
N GLN A 110 11.37 4.81 -23.63
CA GLN A 110 11.82 6.10 -24.13
C GLN A 110 10.79 7.20 -23.84
N VAL A 111 11.28 8.32 -23.32
CA VAL A 111 10.46 9.49 -22.99
C VAL A 111 10.34 10.39 -24.22
N GLN A 112 9.11 10.73 -24.61
CA GLN A 112 8.79 11.58 -25.77
C GLN A 112 8.54 13.05 -25.38
N GLY A 113 8.89 13.41 -24.14
CA GLY A 113 8.63 14.71 -23.52
C GLY A 113 7.84 14.55 -22.22
N GLU A 114 7.33 15.68 -21.72
CA GLU A 114 6.49 15.71 -20.53
C GLU A 114 5.01 15.79 -20.92
N GLU A 115 4.14 15.26 -20.06
CA GLU A 115 2.71 15.49 -20.21
C GLU A 115 2.41 16.99 -20.10
N GLN A 116 1.63 17.54 -21.03
CA GLN A 116 1.30 18.97 -21.03
C GLN A 116 0.29 19.29 -19.92
N PRO A 117 0.39 20.47 -19.28
CA PRO A 117 -0.56 20.88 -18.26
C PRO A 117 -1.95 21.07 -18.86
N LYS A 118 -2.99 20.82 -18.06
CA LYS A 118 -4.36 21.23 -18.43
C LYS A 118 -4.46 22.77 -18.36
N PRO A 119 -5.36 23.39 -19.15
CA PRO A 119 -5.58 24.84 -19.10
C PRO A 119 -5.84 25.38 -17.70
N GLU A 120 -5.62 26.68 -17.51
CA GLU A 120 -5.96 27.38 -16.26
C GLU A 120 -7.43 27.17 -15.89
N ASP A 121 -7.69 27.14 -14.59
CA ASP A 121 -9.02 27.04 -14.01
C ASP A 121 -9.14 28.06 -12.87
N THR A 122 -10.36 28.42 -12.53
CA THR A 122 -10.60 29.41 -11.47
C THR A 122 -10.45 28.75 -10.10
N PRO A 123 -9.60 29.29 -9.19
CA PRO A 123 -9.48 28.75 -7.85
C PRO A 123 -10.80 28.84 -7.08
N MET A 124 -11.14 27.79 -6.32
CA MET A 124 -12.39 27.72 -5.55
C MET A 124 -12.32 28.46 -4.21
N GLY A 125 -11.25 28.25 -3.45
CA GLY A 125 -11.08 28.71 -2.07
C GLY A 125 -10.63 30.17 -1.91
N PRO A 126 -10.97 30.83 -0.80
CA PRO A 126 -10.66 32.24 -0.59
C PRO A 126 -9.16 32.53 -0.56
N ARG A 127 -8.32 31.61 -0.04
CA ARG A 127 -6.86 31.79 -0.05
C ARG A 127 -6.29 31.87 -1.47
N LEU A 128 -6.61 30.91 -2.33
CA LEU A 128 -6.11 30.92 -3.71
C LEU A 128 -6.73 32.04 -4.55
N LYS A 129 -8.01 32.41 -4.32
CA LYS A 129 -8.62 33.59 -4.97
C LYS A 129 -7.90 34.88 -4.59
N LYS A 130 -7.59 35.07 -3.30
CA LYS A 130 -6.82 36.22 -2.82
C LYS A 130 -5.42 36.26 -3.43
N LEU A 131 -4.76 35.09 -3.53
CA LEU A 131 -3.46 35.00 -4.19
C LEU A 131 -3.55 35.35 -5.68
N GLN A 132 -4.55 34.84 -6.39
CA GLN A 132 -4.77 35.17 -7.80
C GLN A 132 -4.96 36.68 -8.02
N GLN A 133 -5.71 37.35 -7.14
CA GLN A 133 -5.89 38.80 -7.17
C GLN A 133 -4.58 39.56 -6.90
N ALA A 134 -3.79 39.10 -5.92
CA ALA A 134 -2.49 39.70 -5.62
C ALA A 134 -1.50 39.54 -6.79
N LEU A 135 -1.49 38.38 -7.44
CA LEU A 135 -0.69 38.13 -8.65
C LEU A 135 -1.10 39.04 -9.81
N ALA A 136 -2.39 39.27 -10.01
CA ALA A 136 -2.89 40.21 -11.02
C ALA A 136 -2.47 41.66 -10.75
N GLN A 137 -2.11 41.98 -9.50
CA GLN A 137 -1.58 43.29 -9.07
C GLN A 137 -0.04 43.35 -9.08
N GLY A 138 0.64 42.28 -9.51
CA GLY A 138 2.10 42.23 -9.60
C GLY A 138 2.82 41.85 -8.30
N HIS A 139 2.11 41.36 -7.27
CA HIS A 139 2.73 40.85 -6.05
C HIS A 139 3.36 39.46 -6.24
N SER A 140 4.39 39.13 -5.46
CA SER A 140 5.03 37.80 -5.48
C SER A 140 4.26 36.76 -4.66
N THR A 141 4.63 35.49 -4.81
CA THR A 141 4.09 34.35 -4.05
C THR A 141 4.81 34.08 -2.73
N ASP A 142 5.85 34.85 -2.38
CA ASP A 142 6.73 34.54 -1.25
C ASP A 142 5.99 34.51 0.09
N ALA A 143 5.15 35.51 0.34
CA ALA A 143 4.34 35.59 1.56
C ALA A 143 3.36 34.42 1.66
N PHE A 144 2.82 33.96 0.53
CA PHE A 144 1.95 32.78 0.50
C PHE A 144 2.74 31.52 0.86
N TRP A 145 3.90 31.28 0.24
CA TRP A 145 4.71 30.10 0.53
C TRP A 145 5.27 30.08 1.95
N GLN A 146 5.62 31.23 2.52
CA GLN A 146 6.00 31.33 3.94
C GLN A 146 4.85 30.87 4.85
N GLN A 147 3.62 31.28 4.57
CA GLN A 147 2.45 30.84 5.33
C GLN A 147 2.16 29.34 5.14
N VAL A 148 2.24 28.83 3.92
CA VAL A 148 2.06 27.41 3.62
C VAL A 148 3.11 26.56 4.34
N GLN A 149 4.38 27.00 4.34
CA GLN A 149 5.45 26.27 5.03
C GLN A 149 5.26 26.21 6.55
N GLN A 150 4.66 27.25 7.15
CA GLN A 150 4.35 27.25 8.59
C GLN A 150 3.13 26.38 8.93
N GLN A 151 2.13 26.33 8.05
CA GLN A 151 0.87 25.60 8.30
C GLN A 151 0.92 24.13 7.83
N GLY A 152 1.80 23.83 6.88
CA GLY A 152 1.85 22.56 6.18
C GLY A 152 0.81 22.43 5.06
N THR A 153 0.89 21.30 4.35
CA THR A 153 -0.02 20.92 3.26
C THR A 153 -0.75 19.60 3.56
N PRO A 154 -1.92 19.36 2.93
CA PRO A 154 -2.65 20.27 2.05
C PRO A 154 -3.35 21.41 2.83
N LEU A 155 -3.74 22.48 2.15
CA LEU A 155 -4.55 23.53 2.79
C LEU A 155 -5.97 23.02 3.02
N VAL A 156 -6.55 23.35 4.17
CA VAL A 156 -7.92 22.96 4.55
C VAL A 156 -8.69 24.22 4.93
N GLU A 157 -9.79 24.47 4.22
CA GLU A 157 -10.65 25.64 4.41
C GLU A 157 -12.10 25.19 4.63
N PRO A 158 -12.91 25.89 5.46
CA PRO A 158 -14.34 25.63 5.55
C PRO A 158 -15.03 25.74 4.18
N TRP A 159 -16.01 24.87 3.94
CA TRP A 159 -16.84 24.89 2.74
C TRP A 159 -18.33 24.76 3.09
N GLU A 160 -19.18 24.94 2.09
CA GLU A 160 -20.64 24.85 2.20
C GLU A 160 -21.10 23.51 2.82
N GLY A 161 -22.20 23.54 3.56
CA GLY A 161 -22.80 22.34 4.17
C GLY A 161 -21.93 21.66 5.23
N GLY A 162 -21.00 22.39 5.85
CA GLY A 162 -20.07 21.84 6.85
C GLY A 162 -18.99 20.93 6.25
N GLN A 163 -18.85 20.89 4.92
CA GLN A 163 -17.74 20.23 4.23
C GLN A 163 -16.46 21.05 4.36
N LEU A 164 -15.34 20.49 3.90
CA LEU A 164 -14.05 21.17 3.86
C LEU A 164 -13.51 21.20 2.43
N LEU A 165 -13.01 22.34 1.99
CA LEU A 165 -12.25 22.45 0.77
C LEU A 165 -10.79 22.11 1.07
N VAL A 166 -10.28 21.07 0.44
CA VAL A 166 -8.90 20.62 0.58
C VAL A 166 -8.14 20.96 -0.69
N THR A 167 -7.08 21.76 -0.57
CA THR A 167 -6.23 22.18 -1.68
C THR A 167 -4.84 21.59 -1.56
N PHE A 168 -4.50 20.70 -2.49
CA PHE A 168 -3.17 20.13 -2.65
C PHE A 168 -2.30 21.12 -3.44
N LEU A 169 -1.06 21.29 -3.02
CA LEU A 169 -0.15 22.29 -3.57
C LEU A 169 1.19 21.67 -3.98
N TRP A 170 1.83 22.26 -4.97
CA TRP A 170 3.22 22.00 -5.30
C TRP A 170 3.91 23.31 -5.69
N ARG A 171 5.09 23.58 -5.11
CA ARG A 171 5.88 24.75 -5.46
C ARG A 171 6.73 24.43 -6.68
N ASP A 172 6.49 25.18 -7.74
CA ASP A 172 7.15 24.99 -9.02
C ASP A 172 8.67 25.18 -8.92
N GLN A 173 9.43 24.25 -9.48
CA GLN A 173 10.88 24.30 -9.60
C GLN A 173 11.33 24.23 -11.07
N GLY A 174 10.45 24.65 -11.99
CA GLY A 174 10.62 24.46 -13.43
C GLY A 174 9.95 23.19 -13.95
N ASN A 175 8.89 22.73 -13.26
CA ASN A 175 8.14 21.54 -13.61
C ASN A 175 7.15 21.84 -14.76
N HIS A 176 6.90 20.84 -15.59
CA HIS A 176 6.00 20.89 -16.74
C HIS A 176 4.58 20.44 -16.38
N ASN A 177 4.48 19.46 -15.48
CA ASN A 177 3.22 19.00 -14.92
C ASN A 177 3.40 18.51 -13.49
N VAL A 178 2.30 18.43 -12.73
CA VAL A 178 2.27 17.79 -11.42
C VAL A 178 0.97 17.01 -11.30
N ARG A 179 1.05 15.78 -10.78
CA ARG A 179 -0.08 14.87 -10.61
C ARG A 179 -0.27 14.49 -9.14
N LEU A 180 -1.51 14.46 -8.69
CA LEU A 180 -1.92 13.91 -7.40
C LEU A 180 -2.21 12.41 -7.55
N PHE A 181 -1.45 11.57 -6.86
CA PHE A 181 -1.66 10.13 -6.82
C PHE A 181 -2.37 9.70 -5.54
N GLY A 182 -3.29 8.74 -5.69
CA GLY A 182 -4.09 8.20 -4.59
C GLY A 182 -5.48 8.84 -4.50
N SER A 183 -6.11 8.69 -3.34
CA SER A 183 -7.41 9.29 -2.99
C SER A 183 -7.31 10.83 -3.02
N PRO A 184 -8.42 11.57 -3.21
CA PRO A 184 -9.82 11.14 -3.22
C PRO A 184 -10.31 10.65 -4.58
N SER A 185 -9.49 10.72 -5.64
CA SER A 185 -9.92 10.34 -6.99
C SER A 185 -9.29 9.05 -7.50
N GLY A 186 -8.09 8.63 -7.10
CA GLY A 186 -7.46 7.45 -7.69
C GLY A 186 -7.19 7.52 -9.22
N ASP A 187 -7.35 8.69 -9.85
CA ASP A 187 -7.23 8.90 -11.32
C ASP A 187 -6.12 9.88 -11.69
N HIS A 188 -5.10 9.98 -10.82
CA HIS A 188 -3.89 10.76 -11.08
C HIS A 188 -4.24 12.22 -11.47
N ASN A 189 -5.02 12.89 -10.61
CA ASN A 189 -5.57 14.21 -10.91
C ASN A 189 -4.43 15.19 -11.26
N PRO A 190 -4.51 15.92 -12.38
CA PRO A 190 -3.55 16.98 -12.65
C PRO A 190 -3.74 18.12 -11.64
N LEU A 191 -2.63 18.65 -11.15
CA LEU A 191 -2.59 19.99 -10.60
C LEU A 191 -2.52 20.99 -11.76
N ARG A 192 -3.00 22.21 -11.50
CA ARG A 192 -3.03 23.32 -12.45
C ARG A 192 -2.15 24.44 -11.94
N LYS A 193 -1.51 25.17 -12.86
CA LYS A 193 -0.70 26.33 -12.52
C LYS A 193 -1.61 27.54 -12.25
N LEU A 194 -1.32 28.30 -11.20
CA LEU A 194 -2.06 29.51 -10.86
C LEU A 194 -1.48 30.70 -11.63
N GLY A 195 -2.01 31.00 -12.81
CA GLY A 195 -1.44 32.03 -13.68
C GLY A 195 0.01 31.71 -14.07
N GLY A 196 0.83 32.75 -14.24
CA GLY A 196 2.28 32.63 -14.46
C GLY A 196 3.12 32.41 -13.19
N SER A 197 2.52 32.02 -12.06
CA SER A 197 3.21 31.91 -10.76
C SER A 197 3.90 30.55 -10.53
N ASP A 198 4.61 30.41 -9.40
CA ASP A 198 5.24 29.16 -8.97
C ASP A 198 4.28 28.22 -8.19
N VAL A 199 2.96 28.37 -8.35
CA VAL A 199 1.96 27.61 -7.60
C VAL A 199 1.19 26.64 -8.49
N TRP A 200 1.42 25.34 -8.27
CA TRP A 200 0.56 24.28 -8.78
C TRP A 200 -0.47 23.89 -7.73
N TRP A 201 -1.73 23.69 -8.12
CA TRP A 201 -2.81 23.38 -7.19
C TRP A 201 -3.90 22.48 -7.77
N THR A 202 -4.60 21.76 -6.90
CA THR A 202 -5.91 21.16 -7.19
C THR A 202 -6.74 21.14 -5.91
N SER A 203 -8.04 21.37 -6.01
CA SER A 203 -8.94 21.43 -4.85
C SER A 203 -10.04 20.39 -4.93
N VAL A 204 -10.37 19.79 -3.78
CA VAL A 204 -11.45 18.82 -3.65
C VAL A 204 -12.26 19.13 -2.39
N VAL A 205 -13.58 19.15 -2.52
CA VAL A 205 -14.49 19.26 -1.37
C VAL A 205 -14.62 17.88 -0.73
N MET A 206 -14.41 17.81 0.58
CA MET A 206 -14.38 16.56 1.35
C MET A 206 -15.23 16.63 2.61
N ASP A 207 -15.76 15.49 3.00
CA ASP A 207 -16.41 15.30 4.29
C ASP A 207 -15.36 15.43 5.42
N PRO A 208 -15.65 16.16 6.53
CA PRO A 208 -14.68 16.38 7.62
C PRO A 208 -14.13 15.12 8.29
N ARG A 209 -14.75 13.97 8.04
CA ARG A 209 -14.31 12.66 8.54
C ARG A 209 -13.24 12.01 7.67
N ALA A 210 -12.83 12.66 6.57
CA ALA A 210 -11.92 12.04 5.62
C ALA A 210 -10.53 11.75 6.21
N ARG A 211 -10.01 10.57 5.90
CA ARG A 211 -8.62 10.20 6.14
C ARG A 211 -8.08 9.43 4.94
N LEU A 212 -6.92 9.83 4.43
CA LEU A 212 -6.31 9.19 3.27
C LEU A 212 -4.81 9.47 3.22
N SER A 213 -4.09 8.64 2.47
CA SER A 213 -2.75 8.92 2.00
C SER A 213 -2.78 9.43 0.55
N TYR A 214 -1.75 10.22 0.22
CA TYR A 214 -1.53 10.72 -1.14
C TYR A 214 -0.05 10.92 -1.40
N ALA A 215 0.29 11.16 -2.66
CA ALA A 215 1.61 11.60 -3.08
C ALA A 215 1.49 12.53 -4.29
N LEU A 216 2.56 13.25 -4.56
CA LEU A 216 2.68 14.13 -5.71
C LEU A 216 3.71 13.55 -6.68
N ALA A 217 3.48 13.72 -7.96
CA ALA A 217 4.39 13.30 -9.01
C ALA A 217 4.60 14.48 -9.97
N PRO A 218 5.67 15.28 -9.77
CA PRO A 218 6.09 16.27 -10.74
C PRO A 218 6.69 15.61 -11.98
N ASP A 219 6.57 16.25 -13.14
CA ASP A 219 7.18 15.84 -14.41
C ASP A 219 6.94 14.36 -14.74
N VAL A 220 5.66 13.96 -14.75
CA VAL A 220 5.29 12.60 -15.15
C VAL A 220 5.67 12.39 -16.62
N PRO A 221 6.56 11.42 -16.93
CA PRO A 221 7.07 11.24 -18.28
C PRO A 221 5.97 10.82 -19.25
N LYS A 222 6.04 11.33 -20.49
CA LYS A 222 5.20 10.87 -21.59
C LYS A 222 5.90 9.76 -22.37
N VAL A 223 5.21 8.64 -22.55
CA VAL A 223 5.68 7.50 -23.35
C VAL A 223 4.73 7.22 -24.50
N ALA A 224 5.22 6.55 -25.56
CA ALA A 224 4.44 6.24 -26.76
C ALA A 224 3.23 5.35 -26.46
N ASN A 225 3.35 4.44 -25.48
CA ASN A 225 2.34 3.44 -25.18
C ASN A 225 1.29 3.99 -24.20
N ALA A 226 0.11 4.33 -24.71
CA ALA A 226 -1.00 4.83 -23.91
C ALA A 226 -1.43 3.87 -22.78
N ALA A 227 -1.31 2.55 -22.97
CA ALA A 227 -1.64 1.58 -21.92
C ALA A 227 -0.64 1.60 -20.75
N GLN A 228 0.60 2.03 -20.99
CA GLN A 228 1.63 2.17 -19.95
C GLN A 228 1.69 3.59 -19.36
N GLN A 229 1.14 4.60 -20.04
CA GLN A 229 1.21 6.00 -19.63
C GLN A 229 0.76 6.22 -18.18
N ARG A 230 -0.33 5.55 -17.76
CA ARG A 230 -0.84 5.68 -16.39
C ARG A 230 0.18 5.25 -15.33
N ARG A 231 1.05 4.29 -15.64
CA ARG A 231 2.09 3.77 -14.72
C ARG A 231 3.30 4.68 -14.62
N MET A 232 3.54 5.57 -15.59
CA MET A 232 4.70 6.47 -15.59
C MET A 232 4.72 7.42 -14.38
N ILE A 233 3.57 7.64 -13.75
CA ILE A 233 3.49 8.40 -12.50
C ILE A 233 4.42 7.84 -11.41
N LEU A 234 4.65 6.53 -11.38
CA LEU A 234 5.50 5.86 -10.38
C LEU A 234 6.97 6.29 -10.48
N ALA A 235 7.39 6.78 -11.65
CA ALA A 235 8.78 7.18 -11.90
C ALA A 235 9.20 8.40 -11.07
N THR A 236 8.28 9.33 -10.80
CA THR A 236 8.55 10.61 -10.11
C THR A 236 7.75 10.80 -8.83
N LEU A 237 6.97 9.78 -8.46
CA LEU A 237 6.10 9.77 -7.30
C LEU A 237 6.86 9.97 -5.99
N GLN A 238 6.45 10.96 -5.21
CA GLN A 238 7.09 11.30 -3.94
C GLN A 238 6.11 11.91 -2.95
N ARG A 239 6.50 11.93 -1.67
CA ARG A 239 5.74 12.62 -0.63
C ARG A 239 5.63 14.12 -0.92
N ASP A 240 4.55 14.70 -0.45
CA ASP A 240 4.36 16.15 -0.39
C ASP A 240 5.41 16.75 0.58
N PRO A 241 6.35 17.59 0.09
CA PRO A 241 7.46 18.09 0.89
C PRO A 241 7.04 18.98 2.07
N LEU A 242 5.82 19.53 2.03
CA LEU A 242 5.31 20.42 3.08
C LEU A 242 4.28 19.74 3.99
N ASN A 243 4.02 18.44 3.80
CA ASN A 243 3.15 17.69 4.70
C ASN A 243 4.01 16.97 5.77
N PRO A 244 3.86 17.31 7.06
CA PRO A 244 4.63 16.69 8.14
C PRO A 244 4.17 15.26 8.47
N HIS A 245 2.99 14.86 8.00
CA HIS A 245 2.39 13.57 8.29
C HIS A 245 2.67 12.58 7.18
N THR A 246 3.17 11.41 7.57
CA THR A 246 3.62 10.39 6.65
C THR A 246 3.01 9.03 7.01
N PHE A 247 2.87 8.19 5.99
CA PHE A 247 2.52 6.79 6.16
C PHE A 247 3.58 5.91 5.46
N PRO A 248 4.19 4.95 6.16
CA PRO A 248 4.04 4.66 7.60
C PRO A 248 4.54 5.79 8.51
N ALA A 249 3.98 5.91 9.72
CA ALA A 249 4.23 7.06 10.61
C ALA A 249 5.72 7.23 11.00
N GLN A 250 6.46 6.11 11.14
CA GLN A 250 7.89 6.14 11.47
C GLN A 250 8.77 6.79 10.39
N LEU A 251 8.30 6.87 9.14
CA LEU A 251 9.03 7.54 8.06
C LEU A 251 9.11 9.07 8.24
N ALA A 252 8.39 9.64 9.21
CA ALA A 252 8.56 11.04 9.57
C ALA A 252 9.97 11.34 10.12
N THR A 253 10.61 10.34 10.76
CA THR A 253 11.95 10.49 11.36
C THR A 253 12.98 9.52 10.79
N GLN A 254 12.57 8.43 10.13
CA GLN A 254 13.46 7.37 9.67
C GLN A 254 13.70 7.35 8.16
N ALA A 255 12.91 8.07 7.37
CA ALA A 255 13.07 8.05 5.92
C ALA A 255 14.43 8.64 5.50
N VAL A 256 15.10 7.95 4.58
CA VAL A 256 16.37 8.43 4.00
C VAL A 256 16.14 9.39 2.84
N ASP A 257 14.95 9.36 2.24
CA ASP A 257 14.56 10.28 1.17
C ASP A 257 13.03 10.51 1.11
N ARG A 258 12.61 11.35 0.15
CA ARG A 258 11.20 11.74 -0.03
C ARG A 258 10.37 10.73 -0.84
N PHE A 259 10.99 9.73 -1.47
CA PHE A 259 10.32 8.74 -2.31
C PHE A 259 9.78 7.55 -1.50
N GLN A 260 10.19 7.42 -0.24
CA GLN A 260 9.65 6.44 0.69
C GLN A 260 8.29 6.86 1.26
N GLY A 261 7.34 5.93 1.29
CA GLY A 261 6.02 6.12 1.88
C GLY A 261 5.13 7.14 1.17
N ARG A 262 4.14 7.65 1.90
CA ARG A 262 3.11 8.59 1.44
C ARG A 262 2.93 9.73 2.41
N SER A 263 2.34 10.82 1.96
CA SER A 263 1.84 11.90 2.82
C SER A 263 0.43 11.57 3.29
N VAL A 264 0.04 12.02 4.48
CA VAL A 264 -1.27 11.72 5.07
C VAL A 264 -2.11 12.98 5.21
N LEU A 265 -3.36 12.90 4.77
CA LEU A 265 -4.40 13.85 5.08
C LEU A 265 -5.33 13.25 6.12
N GLN A 266 -5.49 13.94 7.25
CA GLN A 266 -6.48 13.61 8.28
C GLN A 266 -7.31 14.85 8.58
N LEU A 267 -8.60 14.81 8.24
CA LEU A 267 -9.51 15.91 8.51
C LEU A 267 -10.02 15.88 9.98
N PRO A 268 -10.52 17.01 10.51
CA PRO A 268 -10.73 17.20 11.95
C PRO A 268 -11.68 16.19 12.62
N GLN A 269 -12.62 15.61 11.88
CA GLN A 269 -13.60 14.64 12.40
C GLN A 269 -13.27 13.20 12.01
N ALA A 270 -12.09 12.94 11.45
CA ALA A 270 -11.71 11.59 11.06
C ALA A 270 -11.71 10.65 12.28
N PRO A 271 -12.37 9.46 12.21
CA PRO A 271 -12.43 8.52 13.33
C PRO A 271 -11.04 8.17 13.87
N LYS A 272 -10.89 8.13 15.19
CA LYS A 272 -9.61 7.79 15.82
C LYS A 272 -9.22 6.35 15.48
N GLN A 273 -7.91 6.09 15.44
CA GLN A 273 -7.34 4.76 15.25
C GLN A 273 -6.51 4.41 16.50
N PRO A 274 -7.15 4.03 17.62
CA PRO A 274 -6.49 4.00 18.93
C PRO A 274 -5.41 2.91 19.04
N TRP A 275 -5.53 1.83 18.29
CA TRP A 275 -4.68 0.65 18.45
C TRP A 275 -3.38 0.68 17.62
N VAL A 276 -3.10 1.75 16.88
CA VAL A 276 -1.90 1.85 16.02
C VAL A 276 -0.68 2.46 16.73
N GLN A 277 -0.90 3.17 17.84
CA GLN A 277 0.16 3.87 18.57
C GLN A 277 0.86 2.93 19.56
N ALA A 278 2.17 3.10 19.71
CA ALA A 278 2.96 2.31 20.65
C ALA A 278 2.57 2.64 22.09
N ARG A 279 2.44 1.61 22.92
CA ARG A 279 2.09 1.70 24.34
C ARG A 279 3.16 0.98 25.15
N SER A 280 3.79 1.68 26.09
CA SER A 280 4.87 1.12 26.91
C SER A 280 4.38 0.16 28.00
N ASP A 281 3.09 0.22 28.34
CA ASP A 281 2.41 -0.62 29.32
C ASP A 281 1.87 -1.93 28.74
N VAL A 282 1.96 -2.13 27.42
CA VAL A 282 1.40 -3.29 26.72
C VAL A 282 2.51 -4.31 26.42
N PRO A 283 2.39 -5.56 26.91
CA PRO A 283 3.30 -6.65 26.54
C PRO A 283 3.32 -6.86 25.03
N GLN A 284 4.52 -6.99 24.46
CA GLN A 284 4.71 -7.15 23.03
C GLN A 284 4.82 -8.63 22.66
N GLY A 285 4.01 -9.08 21.71
CA GLY A 285 4.17 -10.40 21.10
C GLY A 285 5.47 -10.52 20.27
N THR A 286 5.79 -11.74 19.87
CA THR A 286 6.97 -12.05 19.07
C THR A 286 6.57 -12.24 17.61
N LEU A 287 7.28 -11.56 16.70
CA LEU A 287 7.13 -11.70 15.26
C LEU A 287 8.36 -12.42 14.68
N THR A 288 8.14 -13.53 13.98
CA THR A 288 9.20 -14.38 13.41
C THR A 288 8.98 -14.57 11.91
N ARG A 289 10.03 -14.35 11.11
CA ARG A 289 10.01 -14.59 9.66
C ARG A 289 10.39 -16.04 9.34
N HIS A 290 9.68 -16.61 8.39
CA HIS A 290 9.91 -17.93 7.82
C HIS A 290 9.88 -17.85 6.29
N VAL A 291 10.44 -18.87 5.63
CA VAL A 291 10.26 -19.09 4.20
C VAL A 291 9.48 -20.40 4.04
N VAL A 292 8.34 -20.33 3.33
CA VAL A 292 7.53 -21.49 3.00
C VAL A 292 7.74 -21.81 1.53
N HIS A 293 8.17 -23.04 1.26
CA HIS A 293 8.28 -23.60 -0.08
C HIS A 293 6.96 -24.27 -0.47
N SER A 294 6.40 -23.89 -1.62
CA SER A 294 5.18 -24.50 -2.16
C SER A 294 5.51 -25.36 -3.38
N GLN A 295 5.17 -26.65 -3.31
CA GLN A 295 5.25 -27.53 -4.46
C GLN A 295 4.06 -27.29 -5.41
N ILE A 296 2.88 -26.99 -4.85
CA ILE A 296 1.66 -26.69 -5.61
C ILE A 296 1.82 -25.44 -6.51
N LEU A 297 2.44 -24.39 -5.96
CA LEU A 297 2.64 -23.11 -6.65
C LEU A 297 4.01 -23.02 -7.34
N GLY A 298 4.96 -23.88 -6.99
CA GLY A 298 6.30 -23.91 -7.55
C GLY A 298 7.12 -22.65 -7.21
N ASN A 299 6.92 -22.10 -6.02
CA ASN A 299 7.63 -20.91 -5.56
C ASN A 299 7.85 -20.90 -4.04
N ASP A 300 8.76 -20.02 -3.62
CA ASP A 300 9.02 -19.70 -2.22
C ASP A 300 8.36 -18.37 -1.86
N ARG A 301 7.92 -18.25 -0.62
CA ARG A 301 7.42 -16.98 -0.10
C ARG A 301 7.76 -16.78 1.37
N ASP A 302 7.89 -15.52 1.72
CA ASP A 302 8.00 -15.11 3.11
C ASP A 302 6.66 -15.32 3.82
N VAL A 303 6.69 -15.94 4.99
CA VAL A 303 5.54 -16.07 5.89
C VAL A 303 6.00 -15.66 7.28
N TRP A 304 5.22 -14.80 7.94
CA TRP A 304 5.53 -14.33 9.28
C TRP A 304 4.56 -14.89 10.29
N THR A 305 5.06 -15.41 11.40
CA THR A 305 4.24 -15.80 12.55
C THR A 305 4.32 -14.73 13.63
N TYR A 306 3.18 -14.27 14.12
CA TYR A 306 3.07 -13.48 15.32
C TYR A 306 2.45 -14.31 16.44
N VAL A 307 3.11 -14.36 17.59
CA VAL A 307 2.63 -15.03 18.80
C VAL A 307 2.45 -13.99 19.90
N PRO A 308 1.25 -13.87 20.51
CA PRO A 308 0.97 -12.91 21.56
C PRO A 308 1.80 -13.21 22.82
N ALA A 309 2.10 -12.17 23.61
CA ALA A 309 2.86 -12.35 24.85
C ALA A 309 2.06 -13.10 25.93
N GLY A 310 2.72 -14.03 26.62
CA GLY A 310 2.30 -14.52 27.93
C GLY A 310 1.16 -15.56 27.98
N ALA A 311 0.54 -15.92 26.85
CA ALA A 311 -0.48 -16.97 26.84
C ALA A 311 -0.72 -17.58 25.45
N GLU A 312 -1.21 -18.83 25.45
CA GLU A 312 -1.52 -19.57 24.23
C GLU A 312 -2.58 -18.87 23.38
N PRO A 313 -2.41 -18.85 22.04
CA PRO A 313 -3.41 -18.34 21.11
C PRO A 313 -4.72 -19.14 21.18
N GLN A 314 -5.85 -18.42 21.18
CA GLN A 314 -7.20 -18.98 21.07
C GLN A 314 -7.81 -18.75 19.69
N ASN A 315 -7.27 -17.77 18.96
CA ASN A 315 -7.69 -17.43 17.60
C ASN A 315 -6.47 -17.32 16.69
N LEU A 316 -6.72 -17.44 15.39
CA LEU A 316 -5.73 -17.30 14.34
C LEU A 316 -6.19 -16.28 13.30
N LEU A 317 -5.33 -15.34 12.97
CA LEU A 317 -5.45 -14.46 11.80
C LEU A 317 -4.52 -14.94 10.70
N VAL A 318 -5.04 -15.33 9.55
CA VAL A 318 -4.27 -15.53 8.31
C VAL A 318 -4.44 -14.28 7.44
N LEU A 319 -3.37 -13.49 7.29
CA LEU A 319 -3.41 -12.17 6.66
C LEU A 319 -2.51 -12.11 5.43
N PHE A 320 -3.03 -11.72 4.29
CA PHE A 320 -2.24 -11.56 3.05
C PHE A 320 -1.48 -10.24 3.00
N ASP A 321 -0.55 -10.14 2.05
CA ASP A 321 0.23 -8.94 1.76
C ASP A 321 1.21 -8.55 2.89
N ALA A 322 2.05 -9.49 3.34
CA ALA A 322 3.06 -9.26 4.38
C ALA A 322 3.95 -8.03 4.12
N HIS A 323 4.29 -7.74 2.84
CA HIS A 323 5.06 -6.55 2.46
C HIS A 323 4.48 -5.23 3.01
N ALA A 324 3.16 -5.17 3.22
CA ALA A 324 2.46 -4.03 3.80
C ALA A 324 2.03 -4.28 5.24
N PHE A 325 1.48 -5.45 5.57
CA PHE A 325 0.94 -5.73 6.91
C PHE A 325 1.99 -6.08 7.97
N VAL A 326 3.25 -6.27 7.58
CA VAL A 326 4.40 -6.35 8.51
C VAL A 326 5.09 -5.00 8.66
N HIS A 327 5.27 -4.27 7.54
CA HIS A 327 6.16 -3.11 7.50
C HIS A 327 5.44 -1.76 7.59
N ASP A 328 4.24 -1.66 7.01
CA ASP A 328 3.52 -0.39 6.88
C ASP A 328 2.39 -0.27 7.90
N VAL A 329 1.56 -1.31 7.99
CA VAL A 329 0.53 -1.43 9.01
C VAL A 329 1.15 -2.11 10.23
N PRO A 330 1.06 -1.52 11.44
CA PRO A 330 1.67 -2.08 12.64
C PRO A 330 0.82 -3.23 13.22
N THR A 331 0.63 -4.31 12.45
CA THR A 331 -0.26 -5.43 12.78
C THR A 331 0.01 -6.04 14.15
N PRO A 332 1.26 -6.41 14.53
CA PRO A 332 1.55 -6.95 15.86
C PRO A 332 1.05 -6.03 16.98
N ARG A 333 1.30 -4.74 16.84
CA ARG A 333 0.91 -3.71 17.83
C ARG A 333 -0.60 -3.54 17.90
N ILE A 334 -1.32 -3.62 16.77
CA ILE A 334 -2.77 -3.57 16.74
C ILE A 334 -3.34 -4.75 17.54
N LEU A 335 -2.79 -5.96 17.33
CA LEU A 335 -3.18 -7.15 18.08
C LEU A 335 -2.87 -7.01 19.58
N ASP A 336 -1.63 -6.63 19.93
CA ASP A 336 -1.20 -6.40 21.31
C ASP A 336 -2.15 -5.44 22.04
N ASN A 337 -2.42 -4.27 21.43
CA ASN A 337 -3.27 -3.24 22.01
C ASN A 337 -4.74 -3.69 22.16
N LEU A 338 -5.29 -4.42 21.20
CA LEU A 338 -6.66 -4.94 21.28
C LEU A 338 -6.81 -6.01 22.36
N MET A 339 -5.82 -6.87 22.53
CA MET A 339 -5.79 -7.87 23.60
C MET A 339 -5.61 -7.22 24.97
N ALA A 340 -4.71 -6.25 25.10
CA ALA A 340 -4.51 -5.48 26.34
C ALA A 340 -5.77 -4.72 26.76
N ASP A 341 -6.55 -4.23 25.78
CA ASP A 341 -7.84 -3.60 26.01
C ASP A 341 -8.97 -4.61 26.33
N GLY A 342 -8.72 -5.92 26.25
CA GLY A 342 -9.72 -6.97 26.47
C GLY A 342 -10.82 -6.99 25.40
N LEU A 343 -10.52 -6.48 24.21
CA LEU A 343 -11.41 -6.44 23.04
C LEU A 343 -11.23 -7.67 22.14
N LEU A 344 -10.05 -8.28 22.16
CA LEU A 344 -9.76 -9.56 21.52
C LEU A 344 -9.26 -10.59 22.54
N PRO A 345 -9.65 -11.87 22.43
CA PRO A 345 -8.91 -12.97 23.05
C PRO A 345 -7.50 -13.08 22.43
N ASN A 346 -6.62 -13.87 23.07
CA ASN A 346 -5.28 -14.11 22.55
C ASN A 346 -5.34 -14.59 21.10
N THR A 347 -4.75 -13.83 20.19
CA THR A 347 -4.88 -14.06 18.75
C THR A 347 -3.49 -14.08 18.14
N ALA A 348 -3.09 -15.24 17.61
CA ALA A 348 -1.88 -15.34 16.79
C ALA A 348 -2.17 -14.87 15.37
N ALA A 349 -1.12 -14.56 14.61
CA ALA A 349 -1.24 -14.28 13.19
C ALA A 349 -0.21 -15.02 12.35
N VAL A 350 -0.61 -15.38 11.13
CA VAL A 350 0.21 -15.89 10.04
C VAL A 350 0.05 -14.90 8.89
N ILE A 351 1.08 -14.09 8.64
CA ILE A 351 1.06 -13.03 7.64
C ILE A 351 1.81 -13.52 6.41
N VAL A 352 1.06 -13.76 5.32
CA VAL A 352 1.52 -14.42 4.11
C VAL A 352 2.03 -13.39 3.11
N GLY A 353 3.30 -13.51 2.73
CA GLY A 353 3.92 -12.73 1.67
C GLY A 353 3.55 -13.22 0.28
N ASN A 354 3.81 -12.37 -0.71
CA ASN A 354 3.70 -12.74 -2.11
C ASN A 354 5.07 -13.17 -2.61
N ALA A 355 5.15 -14.23 -3.42
CA ALA A 355 6.41 -14.64 -4.05
C ALA A 355 6.97 -13.54 -4.98
N SER A 356 6.09 -12.80 -5.65
CA SER A 356 6.42 -11.58 -6.40
C SER A 356 5.16 -10.72 -6.63
N PRO A 357 5.29 -9.48 -7.12
CA PRO A 357 4.15 -8.67 -7.54
C PRO A 357 3.29 -9.33 -8.62
N GLU A 358 3.90 -10.10 -9.53
CA GLU A 358 3.20 -10.85 -10.57
C GLU A 358 2.48 -12.06 -10.00
N ALA A 359 3.13 -12.82 -9.11
CA ALA A 359 2.50 -13.93 -8.39
C ALA A 359 1.27 -13.44 -7.63
N ARG A 360 1.34 -12.29 -6.94
CA ARG A 360 0.18 -11.65 -6.29
C ARG A 360 -0.99 -11.46 -7.25
N GLY A 361 -0.72 -11.01 -8.47
CA GLY A 361 -1.73 -10.78 -9.51
C GLY A 361 -2.33 -12.04 -10.12
N GLN A 362 -1.66 -13.20 -9.97
CA GLN A 362 -2.10 -14.49 -10.51
C GLN A 362 -2.73 -15.40 -9.43
N GLU A 363 -2.25 -15.28 -8.19
CA GLU A 363 -2.58 -16.17 -7.08
C GLU A 363 -3.75 -15.66 -6.22
N LEU A 364 -3.84 -14.34 -5.97
CA LEU A 364 -4.87 -13.79 -5.10
C LEU A 364 -6.25 -13.62 -5.76
N PRO A 365 -6.40 -13.31 -7.06
CA PRO A 365 -7.69 -13.52 -7.71
C PRO A 365 -8.09 -15.00 -7.64
N PRO A 366 -9.40 -15.35 -7.61
CA PRO A 366 -9.88 -16.73 -7.46
C PRO A 366 -9.09 -17.74 -8.30
N ASN A 367 -8.25 -18.50 -7.60
CA ASN A 367 -7.28 -19.43 -8.18
C ASN A 367 -7.34 -20.76 -7.41
N PRO A 368 -7.80 -21.85 -8.03
CA PRO A 368 -7.90 -23.16 -7.38
C PRO A 368 -6.56 -23.68 -6.84
N LYS A 369 -5.43 -23.43 -7.52
CA LYS A 369 -4.11 -23.86 -7.02
C LYS A 369 -3.71 -23.11 -5.76
N PHE A 370 -4.03 -21.82 -5.69
CA PHE A 370 -3.76 -21.05 -4.47
C PHE A 370 -4.64 -21.53 -3.31
N ALA A 371 -5.92 -21.81 -3.54
CA ALA A 371 -6.78 -22.42 -2.52
C ALA A 371 -6.23 -23.78 -2.04
N GLN A 372 -5.77 -24.62 -2.98
CA GLN A 372 -5.14 -25.89 -2.65
C GLN A 372 -3.86 -25.71 -1.82
N PHE A 373 -2.98 -24.79 -2.19
CA PHE A 373 -1.79 -24.42 -1.39
C PHE A 373 -2.17 -24.05 0.04
N MET A 374 -3.18 -23.19 0.20
CA MET A 374 -3.63 -22.76 1.52
C MET A 374 -4.07 -23.96 2.38
N ALA A 375 -4.81 -24.90 1.79
CA ALA A 375 -5.38 -26.04 2.52
C ALA A 375 -4.39 -27.19 2.76
N GLU A 376 -3.53 -27.49 1.78
CA GLU A 376 -2.70 -28.70 1.75
C GLU A 376 -1.23 -28.46 2.12
N GLU A 377 -0.75 -27.21 2.05
CA GLU A 377 0.65 -26.87 2.39
C GLU A 377 0.71 -25.85 3.55
N LEU A 378 0.07 -24.68 3.41
CA LEU A 378 0.20 -23.62 4.41
C LEU A 378 -0.47 -23.97 5.74
N MET A 379 -1.75 -24.33 5.76
CA MET A 379 -2.45 -24.61 7.02
C MET A 379 -1.91 -25.84 7.78
N PRO A 380 -1.43 -26.91 7.11
CA PRO A 380 -0.64 -27.95 7.75
C PRO A 380 0.65 -27.42 8.38
N TRP A 381 1.42 -26.58 7.67
CA TRP A 381 2.59 -25.92 8.24
C TRP A 381 2.23 -25.05 9.46
N VAL A 382 1.13 -24.30 9.42
CA VAL A 382 0.62 -23.50 10.56
C VAL A 382 0.31 -24.39 11.77
N ARG A 383 -0.19 -25.62 11.55
CA ARG A 383 -0.42 -26.60 12.61
C ARG A 383 0.89 -27.08 13.24
N GLU A 384 1.93 -27.30 12.44
CA GLU A 384 3.26 -27.66 12.93
C GLU A 384 3.89 -26.54 13.77
N GLN A 385 3.60 -25.28 13.44
CA GLN A 385 3.97 -24.13 14.27
C GLN A 385 3.15 -24.02 15.58
N GLY A 386 2.16 -24.89 15.80
CA GLY A 386 1.29 -24.87 16.98
C GLY A 386 0.23 -23.78 16.97
N LEU A 387 -0.02 -23.12 15.83
CA LEU A 387 -0.88 -21.93 15.75
C LEU A 387 -2.27 -22.22 15.15
N ALA A 388 -2.50 -23.42 14.62
CA ALA A 388 -3.76 -23.76 13.95
C ALA A 388 -4.95 -23.74 14.93
N GLN A 389 -6.07 -23.15 14.47
CA GLN A 389 -7.32 -23.05 15.23
C GLN A 389 -8.49 -23.65 14.44
N MET A 390 -9.60 -23.91 15.13
CA MET A 390 -10.85 -24.30 14.47
C MET A 390 -11.36 -23.17 13.55
N ALA A 391 -12.06 -23.51 12.47
CA ALA A 391 -12.59 -22.54 11.49
C ALA A 391 -13.26 -21.31 12.12
N ARG A 392 -14.12 -21.50 13.12
CA ARG A 392 -14.84 -20.42 13.82
C ARG A 392 -13.94 -19.44 14.59
N HIS A 393 -12.69 -19.82 14.86
CA HIS A 393 -11.64 -19.05 15.52
C HIS A 393 -10.52 -18.62 14.56
N THR A 394 -10.65 -18.96 13.27
CA THR A 394 -9.71 -18.58 12.22
C THR A 394 -10.33 -17.51 11.33
N VAL A 395 -9.64 -16.38 11.20
CA VAL A 395 -9.96 -15.28 10.29
C VAL A 395 -9.00 -15.34 9.11
N VAL A 396 -9.52 -15.37 7.88
CA VAL A 396 -8.74 -15.09 6.68
C VAL A 396 -9.00 -13.66 6.23
N ALA A 397 -7.94 -12.90 6.00
CA ALA A 397 -8.02 -11.46 5.83
C ALA A 397 -7.09 -10.91 4.75
N GLY A 398 -7.51 -9.81 4.13
CA GLY A 398 -6.64 -9.03 3.27
C GLY A 398 -7.33 -7.81 2.67
N SER A 399 -6.53 -7.00 1.97
CA SER A 399 -7.00 -5.81 1.25
C SER A 399 -6.99 -6.02 -0.26
N SER A 400 -7.91 -5.39 -1.00
CA SER A 400 -7.94 -5.46 -2.48
C SER A 400 -8.08 -6.90 -2.99
N TYR A 401 -7.13 -7.42 -3.79
CA TYR A 401 -7.07 -8.84 -4.11
C TYR A 401 -6.92 -9.76 -2.89
N GLY A 402 -6.30 -9.31 -1.80
CA GLY A 402 -6.29 -10.05 -0.54
C GLY A 402 -7.69 -10.20 0.07
N GLY A 403 -8.56 -9.19 -0.06
CA GLY A 403 -9.97 -9.30 0.36
C GLY A 403 -10.79 -10.22 -0.54
N LEU A 404 -10.51 -10.17 -1.85
CA LEU A 404 -11.08 -11.06 -2.85
C LEU A 404 -10.71 -12.53 -2.58
N VAL A 405 -9.42 -12.84 -2.38
CA VAL A 405 -8.97 -14.21 -2.08
C VAL A 405 -9.51 -14.69 -0.73
N SER A 406 -9.60 -13.81 0.27
CA SER A 406 -10.14 -14.18 1.58
C SER A 406 -11.60 -14.63 1.46
N SER A 407 -12.37 -13.96 0.60
CA SER A 407 -13.75 -14.35 0.29
C SER A 407 -13.82 -15.65 -0.53
N TYR A 408 -12.86 -15.89 -1.41
CA TYR A 408 -12.74 -17.15 -2.14
C TYR A 408 -12.37 -18.32 -1.22
N LEU A 409 -11.48 -18.11 -0.25
CA LEU A 409 -11.06 -19.15 0.68
C LEU A 409 -12.16 -19.50 1.68
N GLY A 410 -12.95 -18.51 2.14
CA GLY A 410 -14.15 -18.79 2.92
C GLY A 410 -15.24 -19.54 2.14
N LEU A 411 -15.22 -19.46 0.80
CA LEU A 411 -16.09 -20.22 -0.08
C LEU A 411 -15.60 -21.67 -0.28
N MET A 412 -14.30 -21.83 -0.55
CA MET A 412 -13.72 -23.12 -0.93
C MET A 412 -13.34 -24.00 0.26
N HIS A 413 -12.92 -23.37 1.37
CA HIS A 413 -12.42 -24.05 2.57
C HIS A 413 -13.09 -23.52 3.85
N PRO A 414 -14.43 -23.54 3.95
CA PRO A 414 -15.15 -23.08 5.15
C PRO A 414 -14.80 -23.90 6.41
N GLU A 415 -14.26 -25.12 6.25
CA GLU A 415 -13.74 -25.98 7.31
C GLU A 415 -12.41 -25.49 7.90
N LEU A 416 -11.70 -24.59 7.21
CA LEU A 416 -10.46 -23.96 7.67
C LEU A 416 -10.70 -22.49 8.04
N PHE A 417 -11.54 -21.79 7.27
CA PHE A 417 -11.73 -20.34 7.37
C PHE A 417 -13.21 -19.99 7.62
N GLY A 418 -13.60 -19.95 8.90
CA GLY A 418 -14.98 -19.62 9.29
C GLY A 418 -15.26 -18.12 9.36
N ASN A 419 -14.24 -17.27 9.25
CA ASN A 419 -14.39 -15.83 9.29
C ASN A 419 -13.59 -15.17 8.17
N VAL A 420 -14.23 -14.26 7.43
CA VAL A 420 -13.62 -13.51 6.33
C VAL A 420 -13.60 -12.03 6.66
N LEU A 421 -12.41 -11.43 6.64
CA LEU A 421 -12.22 -9.99 6.78
C LEU A 421 -11.72 -9.41 5.45
N SER A 422 -12.62 -8.78 4.70
CA SER A 422 -12.34 -8.19 3.39
C SER A 422 -12.29 -6.67 3.46
N MET A 423 -11.10 -6.12 3.23
CA MET A 423 -10.88 -4.68 3.19
C MET A 423 -10.81 -4.19 1.75
N SER A 424 -11.78 -3.41 1.30
CA SER A 424 -11.86 -2.90 -0.07
C SER A 424 -11.65 -4.03 -1.12
N GLY A 425 -12.36 -5.15 -0.96
CA GLY A 425 -12.19 -6.33 -1.81
C GLY A 425 -12.43 -6.04 -3.30
N SER A 426 -11.56 -6.56 -4.17
CA SER A 426 -11.62 -6.32 -5.63
C SER A 426 -12.72 -7.13 -6.34
N TYR A 427 -13.96 -6.97 -5.90
CA TYR A 427 -15.11 -7.73 -6.39
C TYR A 427 -15.59 -7.31 -7.78
N TRP A 428 -14.96 -6.32 -8.41
CA TRP A 428 -15.10 -6.06 -9.84
C TRP A 428 -14.41 -7.12 -10.71
N TRP A 429 -13.49 -7.91 -10.14
CA TRP A 429 -12.70 -8.87 -10.87
C TRP A 429 -13.56 -9.97 -11.52
N ALA A 430 -13.09 -10.44 -12.68
CA ALA A 430 -13.56 -11.65 -13.34
C ALA A 430 -12.45 -12.25 -14.21
N PRO A 431 -12.55 -13.53 -14.58
CA PRO A 431 -11.71 -14.13 -15.61
C PRO A 431 -11.78 -13.35 -16.93
N GLN A 432 -10.73 -13.44 -17.74
CA GLN A 432 -10.74 -12.79 -19.05
C GLN A 432 -11.88 -13.34 -19.92
N GLY A 433 -12.67 -12.44 -20.50
CA GLY A 433 -13.83 -12.78 -21.32
C GLY A 433 -15.13 -12.97 -20.54
N GLU A 434 -15.10 -12.91 -19.21
CA GLU A 434 -16.29 -12.98 -18.38
C GLU A 434 -16.79 -11.59 -17.90
N PRO A 435 -18.08 -11.45 -17.60
CA PRO A 435 -18.60 -10.26 -16.93
C PRO A 435 -17.95 -10.05 -15.56
N ALA A 436 -17.69 -8.79 -15.19
CA ALA A 436 -17.26 -8.39 -13.85
C ALA A 436 -18.14 -8.99 -12.74
N GLY A 437 -17.61 -9.14 -11.53
CA GLY A 437 -18.39 -9.63 -10.40
C GLY A 437 -18.44 -11.16 -10.28
N TRP A 438 -17.34 -11.85 -10.59
CA TRP A 438 -17.28 -13.31 -10.50
C TRP A 438 -17.57 -13.81 -9.08
N MET A 439 -17.04 -13.12 -8.05
CA MET A 439 -17.23 -13.51 -6.66
C MET A 439 -18.70 -13.44 -6.24
N GLN A 440 -19.41 -12.39 -6.64
CA GLN A 440 -20.83 -12.20 -6.41
C GLN A 440 -21.62 -13.37 -7.00
N ARG A 441 -21.34 -13.73 -8.26
CA ARG A 441 -21.99 -14.89 -8.91
C ARG A 441 -21.70 -16.19 -8.18
N ALA A 442 -20.45 -16.42 -7.77
CA ALA A 442 -20.05 -17.64 -7.07
C ALA A 442 -20.79 -17.82 -5.74
N TRP A 443 -20.91 -16.75 -4.93
CA TRP A 443 -21.70 -16.78 -3.70
C TRP A 443 -23.20 -16.88 -3.97
N GLN A 444 -23.69 -16.29 -5.06
CA GLN A 444 -25.09 -16.37 -5.45
C GLN A 444 -25.50 -17.77 -5.90
N THR A 445 -24.62 -18.59 -6.47
CA THR A 445 -24.92 -19.95 -6.98
C THR A 445 -24.50 -21.09 -6.05
N LEU A 446 -24.08 -20.77 -4.82
CA LEU A 446 -23.78 -21.72 -3.76
C LEU A 446 -24.79 -22.90 -3.61
N PRO A 447 -24.32 -24.16 -3.66
CA PRO A 447 -25.20 -25.33 -3.63
C PRO A 447 -25.81 -25.60 -2.25
N SER A 448 -25.20 -25.10 -1.16
CA SER A 448 -25.69 -25.29 0.20
C SER A 448 -25.44 -24.06 1.08
N PRO A 449 -26.31 -23.79 2.08
CA PRO A 449 -26.10 -22.71 3.04
C PRO A 449 -24.81 -22.91 3.85
N MET A 450 -24.11 -21.80 4.15
CA MET A 450 -22.92 -21.78 5.03
C MET A 450 -23.14 -20.86 6.23
N PRO A 451 -24.10 -21.18 7.13
CA PRO A 451 -24.50 -20.27 8.22
C PRO A 451 -23.38 -20.01 9.25
N HIS A 452 -22.31 -20.82 9.23
CA HIS A 452 -21.18 -20.70 10.14
C HIS A 452 -20.07 -19.77 9.62
N VAL A 453 -20.09 -19.38 8.34
CA VAL A 453 -19.14 -18.42 7.78
C VAL A 453 -19.63 -17.01 8.08
N ARG A 454 -18.75 -16.19 8.65
CA ARG A 454 -19.01 -14.78 8.98
C ARG A 454 -18.17 -13.85 8.14
N PHE A 455 -18.74 -12.71 7.77
CA PHE A 455 -18.06 -11.70 6.97
C PHE A 455 -17.98 -10.37 7.72
N TYR A 456 -16.80 -9.76 7.67
CA TYR A 456 -16.62 -8.33 7.80
C TYR A 456 -16.16 -7.79 6.44
N ILE A 457 -16.94 -6.89 5.85
CA ILE A 457 -16.63 -6.27 4.55
C ILE A 457 -16.61 -4.77 4.72
N ASP A 458 -15.56 -4.11 4.25
CA ASP A 458 -15.60 -2.67 4.11
C ASP A 458 -15.05 -2.14 2.79
N ALA A 459 -15.35 -0.87 2.54
CA ALA A 459 -14.85 -0.11 1.40
C ALA A 459 -14.83 1.40 1.73
N GLY A 460 -13.95 2.13 1.07
CA GLY A 460 -13.88 3.57 1.12
C GLY A 460 -14.90 4.24 0.20
N THR A 461 -15.48 5.37 0.63
CA THR A 461 -16.44 6.15 -0.16
C THR A 461 -15.82 6.81 -1.39
N PHE A 462 -14.49 6.90 -1.47
CA PHE A 462 -13.75 7.39 -2.65
C PHE A 462 -13.49 6.29 -3.68
N GLU A 463 -13.84 5.04 -3.40
CA GLU A 463 -13.66 3.90 -4.31
C GLU A 463 -14.87 3.65 -5.23
N LYS A 464 -15.63 4.71 -5.50
CA LYS A 464 -16.80 4.67 -6.37
C LYS A 464 -16.43 4.41 -7.83
N GLY A 465 -17.38 3.77 -8.51
CA GLY A 465 -17.34 3.51 -9.94
C GLY A 465 -17.18 4.75 -10.81
N ARG A 466 -16.69 4.55 -12.02
CA ARG A 466 -16.37 5.62 -13.00
C ARG A 466 -16.68 5.16 -14.41
N GLY A 467 -17.04 6.11 -15.27
CA GLY A 467 -17.25 5.84 -16.70
C GLY A 467 -18.28 4.73 -16.96
N GLY A 468 -19.34 4.68 -16.15
CA GLY A 468 -20.40 3.66 -16.24
C GLY A 468 -20.03 2.28 -15.70
N ARG A 469 -18.87 2.13 -15.05
CA ARG A 469 -18.45 0.87 -14.39
C ARG A 469 -18.54 1.00 -12.89
N GLU A 470 -18.97 -0.07 -12.21
CA GLU A 470 -18.96 -0.17 -10.75
C GLU A 470 -17.53 -0.16 -10.19
N GLY A 471 -17.35 0.48 -9.04
CA GLY A 471 -16.10 0.51 -8.30
C GLY A 471 -16.10 -0.51 -7.17
N ILE A 472 -15.06 -0.44 -6.33
CA ILE A 472 -14.96 -1.33 -5.16
C ILE A 472 -16.11 -1.06 -4.19
N LEU A 473 -16.50 0.21 -3.99
CA LEU A 473 -17.61 0.53 -3.09
C LEU A 473 -18.91 -0.17 -3.50
N GLU A 474 -19.29 -0.05 -4.77
CA GLU A 474 -20.53 -0.65 -5.27
C GLU A 474 -20.46 -2.18 -5.27
N THR A 475 -19.34 -2.75 -5.73
CA THR A 475 -19.18 -4.20 -5.79
C THR A 475 -19.08 -4.86 -4.39
N SER A 476 -18.49 -4.19 -3.40
CA SER A 476 -18.51 -4.62 -2.00
C SER A 476 -19.92 -4.55 -1.40
N ARG A 477 -20.71 -3.52 -1.72
CA ARG A 477 -22.13 -3.43 -1.34
C ARG A 477 -22.91 -4.64 -1.87
N ALA A 478 -22.83 -4.86 -3.18
CA ALA A 478 -23.52 -5.96 -3.87
C ALA A 478 -23.18 -7.34 -3.28
N LEU A 479 -21.89 -7.61 -3.00
CA LEU A 479 -21.53 -8.87 -2.35
C LEU A 479 -22.14 -8.98 -0.95
N GLY A 480 -22.10 -7.92 -0.15
CA GLY A 480 -22.71 -7.91 1.18
C GLY A 480 -24.20 -8.23 1.16
N ASP A 481 -24.93 -7.71 0.17
CA ASP A 481 -26.36 -7.99 0.00
C ASP A 481 -26.60 -9.45 -0.38
N ILE A 482 -25.86 -9.99 -1.36
CA ILE A 482 -25.93 -11.40 -1.77
C ILE A 482 -25.64 -12.34 -0.58
N LEU A 483 -24.62 -12.04 0.22
CA LEU A 483 -24.27 -12.85 1.38
C LEU A 483 -25.38 -12.88 2.43
N ARG A 484 -26.06 -11.75 2.67
CA ARG A 484 -27.21 -11.68 3.59
C ARG A 484 -28.42 -12.43 3.02
N GLU A 485 -28.70 -12.31 1.74
CA GLU A 485 -29.76 -13.09 1.06
C GLU A 485 -29.50 -14.59 1.14
N ARG A 486 -28.23 -15.01 1.16
CA ARG A 486 -27.81 -16.39 1.41
C ARG A 486 -27.84 -16.81 2.88
N GLY A 487 -28.23 -15.93 3.79
CA GLY A 487 -28.36 -16.21 5.23
C GLY A 487 -27.05 -16.14 6.02
N LEU A 488 -25.99 -15.56 5.46
CA LEU A 488 -24.73 -15.37 6.19
C LEU A 488 -24.75 -14.14 7.10
N GLN A 489 -23.94 -14.19 8.15
CA GLN A 489 -23.73 -13.06 9.04
C GLN A 489 -22.72 -12.10 8.42
N VAL A 490 -23.16 -10.87 8.14
CA VAL A 490 -22.33 -9.85 7.47
C VAL A 490 -22.32 -8.55 8.26
N THR A 491 -21.15 -8.17 8.77
CA THR A 491 -20.87 -6.81 9.21
C THR A 491 -20.31 -6.04 8.02
N GLN A 492 -20.99 -4.97 7.62
CA GLN A 492 -20.53 -4.12 6.51
C GLN A 492 -20.28 -2.69 6.98
N ARG A 493 -19.17 -2.09 6.55
CA ARG A 493 -18.79 -0.72 6.90
C ARG A 493 -18.36 0.06 5.66
N GLU A 494 -18.54 1.37 5.73
CA GLU A 494 -18.03 2.31 4.75
C GLU A 494 -17.22 3.38 5.46
N TRP A 495 -16.15 3.84 4.84
CA TRP A 495 -15.23 4.82 5.44
C TRP A 495 -15.04 6.00 4.52
N VAL A 496 -14.92 7.21 5.08
CA VAL A 496 -14.55 8.41 4.29
C VAL A 496 -13.05 8.34 3.98
N SER A 497 -12.70 7.43 3.08
CA SER A 497 -11.34 7.11 2.64
C SER A 497 -11.42 6.52 1.23
N GLY A 498 -10.28 6.19 0.64
CA GLY A 498 -10.21 5.37 -0.57
C GLY A 498 -9.48 4.06 -0.33
N HIS A 499 -8.83 3.57 -1.39
CA HIS A 499 -8.13 2.28 -1.41
C HIS A 499 -6.78 2.35 -0.68
N ASP A 500 -6.81 2.39 0.66
CA ASP A 500 -5.71 2.94 1.44
C ASP A 500 -5.39 2.19 2.74
N TYR A 501 -4.11 1.82 2.92
CA TYR A 501 -3.59 1.20 4.13
C TYR A 501 -3.75 2.07 5.39
N VAL A 502 -3.77 3.40 5.26
CA VAL A 502 -4.05 4.31 6.38
C VAL A 502 -5.43 4.04 6.98
N GLN A 503 -6.41 3.63 6.16
CA GLN A 503 -7.71 3.22 6.68
C GLN A 503 -7.73 1.74 7.06
N TRP A 504 -7.12 0.87 6.26
CA TRP A 504 -7.17 -0.58 6.51
C TRP A 504 -6.52 -1.00 7.83
N GLN A 505 -5.55 -0.26 8.37
CA GLN A 505 -5.05 -0.52 9.72
C GLN A 505 -6.14 -0.39 10.81
N ALA A 506 -7.13 0.49 10.63
CA ALA A 506 -8.29 0.58 11.52
C ALA A 506 -9.27 -0.56 11.26
N SER A 507 -9.55 -0.81 9.98
CA SER A 507 -10.45 -1.86 9.52
C SER A 507 -10.03 -3.24 10.00
N LEU A 508 -8.72 -3.50 10.05
CA LEU A 508 -8.16 -4.73 10.59
C LEU A 508 -8.60 -4.95 12.04
N GLY A 509 -8.38 -3.96 12.92
CA GLY A 509 -8.79 -4.06 14.32
C GLY A 509 -10.31 -4.18 14.50
N CYS A 510 -11.07 -3.32 13.80
CA CYS A 510 -12.53 -3.34 13.85
C CYS A 510 -13.12 -4.67 13.37
N GLY A 511 -12.60 -5.20 12.25
CA GLY A 511 -13.07 -6.45 11.65
C GLY A 511 -12.73 -7.67 12.50
N LEU A 512 -11.54 -7.71 13.10
CA LEU A 512 -11.17 -8.79 14.01
C LEU A 512 -12.10 -8.87 15.22
N VAL A 513 -12.39 -7.73 15.86
CA VAL A 513 -13.31 -7.69 17.00
C VAL A 513 -14.72 -8.10 16.56
N ALA A 514 -15.21 -7.61 15.43
CA ALA A 514 -16.52 -7.97 14.92
C ALA A 514 -16.68 -9.47 14.63
N LEU A 515 -15.62 -10.16 14.20
CA LEU A 515 -15.65 -11.58 13.84
C LEU A 515 -15.40 -12.50 15.04
N LEU A 516 -14.39 -12.21 15.85
CA LEU A 516 -13.90 -13.07 16.92
C LEU A 516 -14.49 -12.74 18.30
N ALA A 517 -14.98 -11.51 18.50
CA ALA A 517 -15.56 -11.05 19.74
C ALA A 517 -16.75 -10.11 19.51
N PRO A 518 -17.78 -10.52 18.73
CA PRO A 518 -18.89 -9.63 18.33
C PRO A 518 -19.61 -8.95 19.50
N GLN A 519 -19.68 -9.59 20.66
CA GLN A 519 -20.22 -9.01 21.90
C GLN A 519 -19.47 -7.75 22.37
N LYS A 520 -18.19 -7.61 22.01
CA LYS A 520 -17.35 -6.44 22.34
C LYS A 520 -17.61 -5.25 21.43
N MET A 521 -18.33 -5.42 20.31
CA MET A 521 -18.70 -4.30 19.42
C MET A 521 -19.59 -3.26 20.11
N ALA A 522 -20.26 -3.61 21.21
CA ALA A 522 -21.04 -2.67 22.02
C ALA A 522 -20.19 -1.85 23.01
N ASP A 523 -18.90 -2.16 23.18
CA ASP A 523 -17.97 -1.40 24.03
C ASP A 523 -17.80 0.03 23.50
N ALA A 524 -17.78 1.02 24.39
CA ALA A 524 -17.63 2.43 24.02
C ALA A 524 -16.36 2.69 23.18
N ARG A 525 -15.29 1.92 23.40
CA ARG A 525 -14.04 2.02 22.63
C ARG A 525 -14.21 1.59 21.17
N MET A 526 -15.23 0.76 20.88
CA MET A 526 -15.54 0.30 19.53
C MET A 526 -16.42 1.27 18.73
N GLN A 527 -16.86 2.40 19.31
CA GLN A 527 -17.62 3.42 18.58
C GLN A 527 -16.86 3.99 17.38
N VAL A 528 -15.52 3.97 17.41
CA VAL A 528 -14.67 4.34 16.27
C VAL A 528 -14.84 3.42 15.06
N CYS A 529 -15.43 2.23 15.25
CA CYS A 529 -15.66 1.20 14.24
C CYS A 529 -17.05 1.28 13.56
N ASN A 530 -17.81 2.35 13.79
CA ASN A 530 -19.18 2.48 13.26
C ASN A 530 -19.24 2.84 11.77
N GLY A 531 -18.13 3.32 11.18
CA GLY A 531 -18.10 3.76 9.78
C GLY A 531 -19.01 4.97 9.53
N VAL A 532 -19.31 5.19 8.25
CA VAL A 532 -20.33 6.16 7.81
C VAL A 532 -21.70 5.56 8.10
N GLN A 533 -22.52 6.26 8.90
CA GLN A 533 -23.94 5.92 9.06
C GLN A 533 -24.65 6.15 7.72
N LYS A 534 -25.37 5.13 7.24
CA LYS A 534 -26.21 5.20 6.04
C LYS A 534 -27.50 5.95 6.32
#